data_AF-A0AAI8BIC7-F1
#
_entry.id   AF-A0AAI8BIC7-F1
#
_cell.length_a   1.000
_cell.length_b   1.000
_cell.length_c   1.000
_cell.angle_alpha   90.00
_cell.angle_beta   90.00
_cell.angle_gamma   90.00
#
_symmetry.space_group_name_H-M   'P 1'
#
loop_
_entity.id
_entity.type
_entity.pdbx_description
1 polymer ?
#
loop_
_entity_poly.entity_id
_entity_poly.type
_entity_poly.pdbx_seq_one_letter_code
_entity_poly.pdbx_strand_id
1 'polypeptide(L)'
;MYKKLYLIILSTIIAISLNSCVVAAVLIGTAVVAGGTVYYINGNYIIEVPKDIRSVYNATIKTIQMDSQNKLISQTYNTKSATIKALQKGEKLV
;
A
#
# COMPACT_ATOMS: atom_id res chain seq x y z
N MET A 1 23.09 -40.81 13.85
CA MET A 1 21.79 -40.30 13.36
C MET A 1 21.72 -38.78 13.14
N TYR A 2 22.63 -37.97 13.69
CA TYR A 2 22.61 -36.50 13.55
C TYR A 2 22.78 -35.96 12.12
N LYS A 3 23.62 -36.59 11.27
CA LYS A 3 23.80 -36.15 9.86
C LYS A 3 22.53 -36.20 9.03
N LYS A 4 21.66 -37.20 9.25
CA LYS A 4 20.37 -37.31 8.55
C LYS A 4 19.36 -36.27 9.05
N LEU A 5 19.35 -36.04 10.36
CA LEU A 5 18.50 -35.00 10.98
C LEU A 5 18.88 -33.60 10.48
N TYR A 6 20.18 -33.32 10.35
CA TYR A 6 20.68 -32.05 9.83
C TYR A 6 20.22 -31.79 8.39
N LEU A 7 20.26 -32.80 7.52
CA LEU A 7 19.78 -32.68 6.13
C LEU A 7 18.26 -32.43 6.06
N ILE A 8 17.49 -33.07 6.93
CA ILE A 8 16.03 -32.86 7.00
C ILE A 8 15.73 -31.42 7.46
N ILE A 9 16.38 -30.95 8.52
CA ILE A 9 16.21 -29.58 9.03
C ILE A 9 16.61 -28.55 7.97
N LEU A 10 17.76 -28.75 7.32
CA LEU A 10 18.25 -27.86 6.27
C LEU A 10 17.29 -27.80 5.07
N SER A 11 16.75 -28.95 4.64
CA SER A 11 15.75 -29.01 3.58
C SER A 11 14.46 -28.27 3.95
N THR A 12 14.05 -28.34 5.22
CA THR A 12 12.85 -27.67 5.71
C THR A 12 13.04 -26.15 5.71
N ILE A 13 14.21 -25.67 6.16
CA ILE A 13 14.56 -24.25 6.15
C ILE A 13 14.60 -23.71 4.72
N ILE A 14 15.18 -24.46 3.77
CA ILE A 14 15.24 -24.06 2.35
C ILE A 14 13.82 -23.97 1.76
N ALA A 15 12.94 -24.93 2.06
CA ALA A 15 11.55 -24.91 1.60
C ALA A 15 10.73 -23.74 2.16
N ILE A 16 10.97 -23.35 3.42
CA ILE A 16 10.33 -22.18 4.05
C ILE A 16 10.89 -20.88 3.43
N SER A 17 12.20 -20.83 3.18
CA SER A 17 12.89 -19.66 2.60
C SER A 17 12.46 -19.40 1.15
N LEU A 18 12.28 -20.45 0.35
CA LEU A 18 11.76 -20.35 -1.02
C LEU A 18 10.29 -19.91 -1.07
N ASN A 19 9.50 -20.22 -0.03
CA ASN A 19 8.12 -19.74 0.12
C ASN A 19 8.04 -18.37 0.83
N SER A 20 9.15 -17.67 1.07
CA SER A 20 9.13 -16.35 1.70
C SER A 20 8.35 -15.30 0.88
N CYS A 21 8.17 -15.52 -0.43
CA CYS A 21 7.25 -14.71 -1.24
C CYS A 21 5.79 -14.83 -0.77
N VAL A 22 5.37 -16.02 -0.31
CA VAL A 22 4.01 -16.25 0.21
C VAL A 22 3.86 -15.65 1.60
N VAL A 23 4.86 -15.80 2.46
CA VAL A 23 4.86 -15.22 3.81
C VAL A 23 4.92 -13.69 3.77
N ALA A 24 5.69 -13.12 2.85
CA ALA A 24 5.70 -11.67 2.59
C ALA A 24 4.38 -11.18 2.00
N ALA A 25 3.77 -11.91 1.06
CA ALA A 25 2.45 -11.56 0.52
C ALA A 25 1.34 -11.63 1.60
N VAL A 26 1.42 -12.58 2.54
CA VAL A 26 0.49 -12.66 3.67
C VAL A 26 0.77 -11.55 4.68
N LEU A 27 2.02 -11.26 5.05
CA LEU A 27 2.35 -10.20 6.02
C LEU A 27 2.08 -8.78 5.48
N ILE A 28 2.31 -8.54 4.19
CA ILE A 28 2.06 -7.24 3.54
C ILE A 28 0.57 -7.12 3.18
N GLY A 29 -0.08 -8.21 2.75
CA GLY A 29 -1.52 -8.24 2.46
C GLY A 29 -2.41 -8.19 3.70
N THR A 30 -1.89 -8.57 4.88
CA THR A 30 -2.58 -8.46 6.18
C THR A 30 -2.18 -7.22 6.98
N ALA A 31 -1.37 -6.31 6.43
CA ALA A 31 -1.17 -4.99 7.01
C ALA A 31 -2.47 -4.19 6.83
N VAL A 32 -3.42 -4.42 7.74
CA VAL A 32 -4.71 -3.77 7.89
C VAL A 32 -4.48 -2.28 8.17
N VAL A 33 -4.13 -1.51 7.15
CA VAL A 33 -4.21 -0.06 7.19
C VAL A 33 -5.59 0.31 6.65
N ALA A 34 -6.52 0.54 7.57
CA ALA A 34 -7.90 0.98 7.32
C ALA A 34 -8.89 -0.03 6.68
N GLY A 35 -8.73 -1.33 6.94
CA GLY A 35 -9.76 -2.34 6.63
C GLY A 35 -9.96 -2.64 5.14
N GLY A 36 -8.96 -2.32 4.31
CA GLY A 36 -8.95 -2.50 2.87
C GLY A 36 -7.75 -3.29 2.39
N THR A 37 -7.91 -4.00 1.27
CA THR A 37 -6.77 -4.64 0.60
C THR A 37 -5.93 -3.57 -0.10
N VAL A 38 -4.61 -3.62 0.11
CA VAL A 38 -3.64 -2.72 -0.54
C VAL A 38 -2.90 -3.49 -1.62
N TYR A 39 -2.90 -2.97 -2.84
CA TYR A 39 -2.18 -3.53 -3.98
C TYR A 39 -1.19 -2.50 -4.50
N TYR A 40 -0.03 -2.96 -4.95
CA TYR A 40 0.94 -2.13 -5.66
C TYR A 40 1.08 -2.64 -7.10
N ILE A 41 0.62 -1.85 -8.06
CA ILE A 41 0.55 -2.24 -9.47
C ILE A 41 1.07 -1.08 -10.33
N ASN A 42 2.13 -1.34 -11.11
CA ASN A 42 2.70 -0.39 -12.07
C ASN A 42 3.04 0.99 -11.47
N GLY A 43 3.63 1.02 -10.27
CA GLY A 43 3.98 2.28 -9.61
C GLY A 43 2.85 2.94 -8.82
N ASN A 44 1.65 2.35 -8.83
CA ASN A 44 0.47 2.90 -8.16
C ASN A 44 0.09 2.05 -6.94
N TYR A 45 -0.15 2.71 -5.82
CA TYR A 45 -0.82 2.12 -4.66
C TYR A 45 -2.33 2.18 -4.88
N ILE A 46 -3.00 1.02 -4.81
CA ILE A 46 -4.44 0.86 -4.95
C ILE A 46 -4.97 0.35 -3.62
N ILE A 47 -5.92 1.06 -3.02
CA ILE A 47 -6.48 0.73 -1.71
C ILE A 47 -8.00 0.66 -1.86
N GLU A 48 -8.59 -0.47 -1.48
CA GLU A 48 -10.04 -0.62 -1.42
C GLU A 48 -10.57 -0.13 -0.08
N VAL A 49 -11.20 1.05 -0.05
CA VAL A 49 -11.75 1.60 1.20
C VAL A 49 -13.25 1.32 1.26
N PRO A 50 -13.78 0.68 2.33
CA PRO A 50 -15.22 0.42 2.49
C PRO A 50 -15.97 1.68 2.95
N LYS A 51 -15.81 2.78 2.21
CA LYS A 51 -16.43 4.09 2.46
C LYS A 51 -16.88 4.71 1.15
N ASP A 52 -17.80 5.66 1.24
CA ASP A 52 -18.27 6.41 0.07
C ASP A 52 -17.16 7.33 -0.49
N ILE A 53 -17.16 7.48 -1.83
CA ILE A 53 -16.16 8.27 -2.55
C ILE A 53 -16.07 9.70 -2.02
N ARG A 54 -17.21 10.29 -1.61
CA ARG A 54 -17.27 11.67 -1.11
C ARG A 54 -16.52 11.82 0.22
N SER A 55 -16.73 10.91 1.16
CA SER A 55 -16.03 10.91 2.45
C SER A 55 -14.53 10.76 2.28
N VAL A 56 -14.09 9.82 1.44
CA VAL A 56 -12.65 9.62 1.16
C VAL A 56 -12.05 10.86 0.49
N TYR A 57 -12.72 11.40 -0.53
CA TYR A 57 -12.30 12.61 -1.23
C TYR A 57 -12.12 13.82 -0.31
N ASN A 58 -13.13 14.10 0.52
CA ASN A 58 -13.09 15.22 1.47
C ASN A 58 -11.98 15.05 2.52
N ALA A 59 -11.81 13.83 3.03
CA ALA A 59 -10.74 13.53 3.98
C ALA A 59 -9.36 13.74 3.33
N THR A 60 -9.15 13.27 2.11
CA THR A 60 -7.88 13.43 1.38
C THR A 60 -7.54 14.89 1.14
N ILE A 61 -8.49 15.72 0.69
CA ILE A 61 -8.26 17.16 0.52
C ILE A 61 -7.89 17.81 1.86
N LYS A 62 -8.64 17.50 2.92
CA LYS A 62 -8.37 18.06 4.25
C LYS A 62 -6.97 17.70 4.73
N THR A 63 -6.56 16.44 4.57
CA THR A 63 -5.21 15.98 4.93
C THR A 63 -4.13 16.74 4.16
N ILE A 64 -4.28 16.89 2.84
CA ILE A 64 -3.32 17.63 2.00
C ILE A 64 -3.23 19.09 2.44
N GLN A 65 -4.36 19.73 2.74
CA GLN A 65 -4.41 21.14 3.14
C GLN A 65 -3.88 21.39 4.56
N MET A 66 -4.00 20.40 5.45
CA MET A 66 -3.49 20.51 6.82
C MET A 66 -1.97 20.34 6.90
N ASP A 67 -1.36 19.67 5.91
CA ASP A 67 0.09 19.52 5.85
C ASP A 67 0.73 20.68 5.10
N SER A 68 1.49 21.50 5.83
CA SER A 68 2.22 22.64 5.26
C SER A 68 3.25 22.26 4.19
N GLN A 69 3.63 20.98 4.08
CA GLN A 69 4.55 20.48 3.06
C GLN A 69 3.88 20.14 1.74
N ASN A 70 2.55 20.05 1.71
CA ASN A 70 1.82 19.73 0.48
C ASN A 70 1.08 20.96 -0.04
N LYS A 71 1.09 21.13 -1.36
CA LYS A 71 0.30 22.15 -2.05
C LYS A 71 -0.70 21.46 -2.96
N LEU A 72 -1.99 21.68 -2.72
CA LEU A 72 -3.04 21.24 -3.61
C LEU A 72 -2.93 21.97 -4.96
N ILE A 73 -2.86 21.22 -6.06
CA ILE A 73 -2.75 21.76 -7.43
C ILE A 73 -4.12 21.75 -8.12
N SER A 74 -4.79 20.59 -8.12
CA SER A 74 -6.08 20.45 -8.75
C SER A 74 -6.93 19.38 -8.08
N GLN A 75 -8.23 19.52 -8.20
CA GLN A 75 -9.21 18.58 -7.70
C GLN A 75 -10.38 18.50 -8.67
N THR A 76 -10.79 17.27 -8.97
CA THR A 76 -11.96 16.99 -9.82
C THR A 76 -12.80 15.94 -9.11
N TYR A 77 -14.10 16.19 -9.02
CA TYR A 77 -15.05 15.27 -8.41
C TYR A 77 -16.22 15.04 -9.36
N ASN A 78 -16.57 13.78 -9.57
CA ASN A 78 -17.80 13.37 -10.22
C ASN A 78 -18.49 12.27 -9.40
N THR A 79 -19.65 11.80 -9.84
CA THR A 79 -20.47 10.84 -9.08
C THR A 79 -19.85 9.44 -8.97
N LYS A 80 -18.90 9.08 -9.84
CA LYS A 80 -18.29 7.74 -9.92
C LYS A 80 -16.80 7.72 -9.62
N SER A 81 -16.13 8.86 -9.69
CA SER A 81 -14.69 8.99 -9.48
C SER A 81 -14.31 10.39 -9.03
N ALA A 82 -13.16 10.47 -8.36
CA ALA A 82 -12.56 11.73 -7.96
C ALA A 82 -11.05 11.65 -8.18
N THR A 83 -10.44 12.79 -8.50
CA THR A 83 -9.01 12.91 -8.74
C THR A 83 -8.51 14.13 -7.99
N ILE A 84 -7.42 13.96 -7.23
CA ILE A 84 -6.74 15.03 -6.52
C ILE A 84 -5.29 15.01 -6.96
N LYS A 85 -4.73 16.18 -7.29
CA LYS A 85 -3.31 16.36 -7.57
C LYS A 85 -2.75 17.34 -6.55
N ALA A 86 -1.66 16.94 -5.91
CA ALA A 86 -0.91 17.79 -4.99
C ALA A 86 0.59 17.68 -5.31
N LEU A 87 1.33 18.69 -4.89
CA LEU A 87 2.78 18.76 -5.02
C LEU A 87 3.39 18.87 -3.63
N GLN A 88 4.39 18.04 -3.34
CA GLN A 88 5.18 18.20 -2.14
C GLN A 88 6.22 19.31 -2.33
N LYS A 89 6.41 20.15 -1.32
CA LYS A 89 7.46 21.19 -1.31
C LYS A 89 8.82 20.54 -1.52
N GLY A 90 9.54 20.98 -2.56
CA GLY A 90 10.86 20.47 -2.92
C GLY A 90 10.85 19.51 -4.10
N GLU A 91 9.69 18.97 -4.49
CA GLU A 91 9.55 18.26 -5.78
C GLU A 91 9.39 19.27 -6.93
N LYS A 92 10.11 19.04 -8.02
CA LYS A 92 9.87 19.73 -9.28
C LYS A 92 8.76 18.99 -10.03
N LEU A 93 7.77 19.74 -10.52
CA LEU A 93 6.84 19.23 -11.52
C LEU A 93 7.66 18.89 -12.77
N VAL A 94 7.80 17.60 -13.07
CA VAL A 94 8.36 17.09 -14.32
C VAL A 94 7.27 17.13 -15.38
#